data_AF-A0A1Q5JCV5-F1
#
_entry.id   AF-A0A1Q5JCV5-F1
#
_cell.length_a   1.000
_cell.length_b   1.000
_cell.length_c   1.000
_cell.angle_alpha   90.00
_cell.angle_beta   90.00
_cell.angle_gamma   90.00
#
_symmetry.space_group_name_H-M   'P 1'
#
loop_
_entity.id
_entity.type
_entity.pdbx_description
1 polymer ?
#
loop_
_entity_poly.entity_id
_entity_poly.type
_entity_poly.pdbx_seq_one_letter_code
_entity_poly.pdbx_strand_id
1 'polypeptide(L)'
;MKYLVMVQGAEADYEAMVGRSAASSPAWSKADLKAMFDHMNAINEELTASGEMIDAQGLAAPSTARFVTVDGDGKPVVTDGPYAETKEVIAGFWVLDCASLERVTEIAAQVARCPQPAGAPEYPVVIRPIDETGPQQD
;
A
#
# COMPACT_ATOMS: atom_id res chain seq x y z
N MET A 1 -15.35 8.67 10.49
CA MET A 1 -14.19 9.51 10.12
C MET A 1 -13.45 8.78 9.03
N LYS A 2 -13.07 9.48 7.96
CA LYS A 2 -12.42 8.84 6.82
C LYS A 2 -10.91 8.78 6.99
N TYR A 3 -10.32 7.65 6.63
CA TYR A 3 -8.89 7.42 6.70
C TYR A 3 -8.41 6.76 5.41
N LEU A 4 -7.24 7.20 4.95
CA LEU A 4 -6.44 6.50 3.97
C LEU A 4 -5.41 5.65 4.72
N VAL A 5 -5.52 4.33 4.57
CA VAL A 5 -4.57 3.36 5.12
C VAL A 5 -3.73 2.83 3.96
N MET A 6 -2.41 2.92 4.06
CA MET A 6 -1.48 2.55 2.97
C MET A 6 -0.46 1.55 3.46
N VAL A 7 -0.16 0.56 2.63
CA VAL A 7 0.97 -0.35 2.82
C VAL A 7 2.11 0.13 1.94
N GLN A 8 3.28 0.32 2.52
CA GLN A 8 4.48 0.60 1.75
C GLN A 8 5.13 -0.69 1.24
N GLY A 9 5.95 -0.58 0.19
CA GLY A 9 6.77 -1.66 -0.34
C GLY A 9 7.84 -1.12 -1.28
N ALA A 10 8.53 -2.01 -1.98
CA ALA A 10 9.56 -1.68 -2.97
C ALA A 10 9.39 -2.51 -4.25
N GLU A 11 10.03 -2.09 -5.35
CA GLU A 11 10.08 -2.89 -6.60
C GLU A 11 10.58 -4.32 -6.32
N ALA A 12 11.61 -4.45 -5.47
CA ALA A 12 12.20 -5.75 -5.11
C ALA A 12 11.18 -6.72 -4.48
N ASP A 13 10.14 -6.23 -3.81
CA ASP A 13 9.11 -7.08 -3.22
C ASP A 13 8.16 -7.64 -4.29
N TYR A 14 7.86 -6.86 -5.33
CA TYR A 14 7.12 -7.36 -6.50
C TYR A 14 7.92 -8.40 -7.26
N GLU A 15 9.23 -8.18 -7.40
CA GLU A 15 10.14 -9.15 -8.00
C GLU A 15 10.17 -10.45 -7.18
N ALA A 16 10.22 -10.33 -5.85
CA ALA A 16 10.15 -11.44 -4.91
C ALA A 16 8.83 -12.21 -5.03
N MET A 17 7.69 -11.51 -5.14
CA MET A 17 6.36 -12.09 -5.33
C MET A 17 6.25 -12.88 -6.65
N VAL A 18 6.97 -12.49 -7.71
CA VAL A 18 7.03 -13.26 -8.97
C VAL A 18 8.14 -14.31 -8.99
N GLY A 19 8.76 -14.59 -7.85
CA GLY A 19 9.74 -15.66 -7.66
C GLY A 19 11.20 -15.29 -7.89
N ARG A 20 11.54 -14.00 -7.99
CA ARG A 20 12.92 -13.51 -8.12
C ARG A 20 13.48 -13.11 -6.75
N SER A 21 14.48 -13.82 -6.25
CA SER A 21 15.14 -13.47 -5.00
C SER A 21 16.17 -12.35 -5.18
N ALA A 22 16.25 -11.44 -4.21
CA ALA A 22 17.34 -10.48 -4.03
C ALA A 22 18.04 -10.70 -2.69
N ALA A 23 19.21 -10.10 -2.48
CA ALA A 23 19.98 -10.23 -1.23
C ALA A 23 19.17 -9.81 0.02
N SER A 24 18.17 -8.94 -0.13
CA SER A 24 17.31 -8.41 0.94
C SER A 24 15.84 -8.83 0.83
N SER A 25 15.47 -9.68 -0.14
CA SER A 25 14.07 -10.10 -0.32
C SER A 25 14.03 -11.53 -0.88
N PRO A 26 13.63 -12.54 -0.08
CA PRO A 26 13.57 -13.91 -0.52
C PRO A 26 12.45 -14.11 -1.56
N ALA A 27 12.64 -15.01 -2.52
CA ALA A 27 11.58 -15.35 -3.47
C ALA A 27 10.37 -15.95 -2.75
N TRP A 28 9.16 -15.49 -3.09
CA TRP A 28 7.93 -15.97 -2.50
C TRP A 28 7.51 -17.28 -3.15
N SER A 29 7.08 -18.22 -2.33
CA SER A 29 6.43 -19.43 -2.83
C SER A 29 4.96 -19.17 -3.18
N LYS A 30 4.36 -20.10 -3.93
CA LYS A 30 2.90 -20.09 -4.15
C LYS A 30 2.11 -20.14 -2.84
N ALA A 31 2.65 -20.81 -1.82
CA ALA A 31 2.01 -20.91 -0.51
C ALA A 31 2.06 -19.56 0.23
N ASP A 32 3.17 -18.84 0.14
CA ASP A 32 3.31 -17.50 0.75
C ASP A 32 2.34 -16.50 0.10
N LEU A 33 2.29 -16.48 -1.24
CA LEU A 33 1.32 -15.65 -1.98
C LEU A 33 -0.11 -15.99 -1.59
N LYS A 34 -0.45 -17.29 -1.50
CA LYS A 34 -1.79 -17.71 -1.09
C LYS A 34 -2.12 -17.23 0.32
N ALA A 35 -1.20 -17.39 1.27
CA ALA A 35 -1.40 -16.97 2.66
C ALA A 35 -1.61 -15.46 2.77
N MET A 36 -0.82 -14.67 2.02
CA MET A 36 -0.99 -13.22 1.94
C MET A 36 -2.36 -12.85 1.35
N PHE A 37 -2.75 -13.41 0.19
CA PHE A 37 -4.05 -13.11 -0.41
C PHE A 37 -5.23 -13.54 0.46
N ASP A 38 -5.18 -14.73 1.07
CA ASP A 38 -6.23 -15.20 1.98
C ASP A 38 -6.40 -14.25 3.18
N HIS A 39 -5.29 -13.79 3.78
CA HIS A 39 -5.30 -12.86 4.91
C HIS A 39 -5.89 -11.50 4.53
N MET A 40 -5.45 -10.94 3.40
CA MET A 40 -5.95 -9.65 2.92
C MET A 40 -7.42 -9.71 2.50
N ASN A 41 -7.86 -10.83 1.90
CA ASN A 41 -9.26 -11.05 1.56
C ASN A 41 -10.13 -11.15 2.81
N ALA A 42 -9.67 -11.83 3.87
CA ALA A 42 -10.42 -11.92 5.12
C ALA A 42 -10.63 -10.53 5.76
N ILE A 43 -9.61 -9.66 5.73
CA ILE A 43 -9.74 -8.27 6.18
C ILE A 43 -10.76 -7.52 5.30
N ASN A 44 -10.66 -7.63 3.97
CA ASN A 44 -11.59 -6.97 3.06
C ASN A 44 -13.04 -7.44 3.27
N GLU A 45 -13.26 -8.73 3.51
CA GLU A 45 -14.58 -9.31 3.81
C GLU A 45 -15.14 -8.76 5.13
N GLU A 46 -14.33 -8.70 6.19
CA GLU A 46 -14.72 -8.09 7.47
C GLU A 46 -15.15 -6.63 7.28
N LEU A 47 -14.31 -5.82 6.62
CA LEU A 47 -14.53 -4.38 6.43
C LEU A 47 -15.70 -4.08 5.48
N THR A 48 -15.95 -4.96 4.50
CA THR A 48 -17.14 -4.89 3.64
C THR A 48 -18.40 -5.19 4.46
N ALA A 49 -18.36 -6.26 5.26
CA ALA A 49 -19.51 -6.68 6.07
C ALA A 49 -19.86 -5.67 7.17
N SER A 50 -18.87 -5.00 7.75
CA SER A 50 -19.09 -3.93 8.72
C SER A 50 -19.52 -2.60 8.09
N GLY A 51 -19.33 -2.44 6.77
CA GLY A 51 -19.58 -1.19 6.05
C GLY A 51 -18.50 -0.12 6.27
N GLU A 52 -17.36 -0.49 6.87
CA GLU A 52 -16.23 0.41 7.13
C GLU A 52 -15.41 0.66 5.85
N MET A 53 -15.45 -0.23 4.86
CA MET A 53 -14.69 -0.07 3.61
C MET A 53 -15.41 0.79 2.57
N ILE A 54 -14.78 1.89 2.16
CA ILE A 54 -15.21 2.70 1.01
C ILE A 54 -14.58 2.17 -0.27
N ASP A 55 -13.27 1.94 -0.28
CA ASP A 55 -12.51 1.38 -1.41
C ASP A 55 -11.23 0.71 -0.90
N ALA A 56 -10.69 -0.24 -1.67
CA ALA A 56 -9.41 -0.87 -1.38
C ALA A 56 -8.81 -1.49 -2.65
N GLN A 57 -7.52 -1.24 -2.91
CA GLN A 57 -6.82 -1.79 -4.07
C GLN A 57 -5.37 -2.16 -3.73
N GLY A 58 -4.93 -3.30 -4.25
CA GLY A 58 -3.50 -3.57 -4.47
C GLY A 58 -3.05 -2.88 -5.75
N LEU A 59 -1.87 -2.26 -5.72
CA LEU A 59 -1.33 -1.53 -6.86
C LEU A 59 -0.40 -2.43 -7.69
N ALA A 60 -0.23 -2.07 -8.96
CA ALA A 60 0.73 -2.73 -9.83
C ALA A 60 2.18 -2.39 -9.41
N ALA A 61 3.14 -3.18 -9.91
CA ALA A 61 4.56 -2.96 -9.63
C ALA A 61 4.99 -1.52 -9.96
N PRO A 62 5.87 -0.90 -9.15
CA PRO A 62 6.35 0.47 -9.37
C PRO A 62 6.94 0.72 -10.76
N SER A 63 7.54 -0.27 -11.39
CA SER A 63 8.03 -0.19 -12.77
C SER A 63 6.96 0.14 -13.81
N THR A 64 5.67 0.00 -13.47
CA THR A 64 4.53 0.40 -14.33
C THR A 64 4.10 1.85 -14.15
N ALA A 65 4.67 2.56 -13.17
CA ALA A 65 4.31 3.94 -12.86
C ALA A 65 4.71 4.91 -13.98
N ARG A 66 3.93 5.99 -14.09
CA ARG A 66 4.22 7.15 -14.94
C ARG A 66 4.18 8.41 -14.11
N PHE A 67 5.22 9.22 -14.23
CA PHE A 67 5.33 10.51 -13.57
C PHE A 67 5.06 11.61 -14.57
N VAL A 68 4.28 12.61 -14.15
CA VAL A 68 4.00 13.80 -14.94
C VAL A 68 4.40 15.01 -14.11
N THR A 69 5.40 15.75 -14.59
CA THR A 69 5.86 17.03 -14.01
C THR A 69 5.66 18.15 -15.03
N VAL A 70 6.03 19.38 -14.67
CA VAL A 70 6.04 20.53 -15.59
C VAL A 70 7.45 21.11 -15.68
N ASP A 71 7.87 21.50 -16.87
CA ASP A 71 9.13 22.22 -17.07
C ASP A 71 9.00 23.72 -16.75
N GLY A 72 10.10 24.47 -16.94
CA GLY A 72 10.14 25.92 -16.71
C GLY A 72 9.25 26.75 -17.64
N ASP A 73 8.80 26.17 -18.76
CA ASP A 73 7.85 26.79 -19.69
C ASP A 73 6.40 26.36 -19.41
N GLY A 74 6.16 25.56 -18.37
CA GLY A 74 4.85 25.03 -18.00
C GLY A 74 4.36 23.88 -18.89
N LYS A 75 5.23 23.25 -19.69
CA LYS A 75 4.86 22.10 -20.52
C LYS A 75 4.97 20.81 -19.71
N PRO A 76 4.06 19.84 -19.93
CA PRO A 76 4.13 18.56 -19.25
C PRO A 76 5.37 17.78 -19.68
N VAL A 77 6.12 17.27 -18.71
CA VAL A 77 7.22 16.33 -18.88
C VAL A 77 6.77 14.99 -18.30
N VAL A 78 6.82 13.94 -19.12
CA VAL A 78 6.41 12.59 -18.72
C VAL A 78 7.65 11.71 -18.60
N THR A 79 7.77 11.03 -17.46
CA THR A 79 8.85 10.08 -17.18
C THR A 79 8.23 8.72 -16.84
N ASP A 80 8.60 7.69 -17.60
CA ASP A 80 8.24 6.30 -17.31
C ASP A 80 9.27 5.65 -16.38
N GLY A 81 8.84 4.66 -15.59
CA GLY A 81 9.72 3.81 -14.81
C GLY A 81 9.49 3.92 -13.30
N PRO A 82 10.33 3.25 -12.48
CA PRO A 82 10.21 3.32 -11.04
C PRO A 82 10.54 4.74 -10.54
N TYR A 83 10.13 5.06 -9.31
CA TYR A 83 10.52 6.30 -8.65
C TYR A 83 12.04 6.49 -8.77
N ALA A 84 12.48 7.64 -9.31
CA ALA A 84 13.88 7.89 -9.61
C ALA A 84 14.79 7.83 -8.36
N GLU A 85 14.24 8.01 -7.16
CA GLU A 85 15.02 8.11 -5.93
C GLU A 85 14.42 7.40 -4.69
N THR A 86 13.17 6.92 -4.71
CA THR A 86 12.57 6.32 -3.51
C THR A 86 12.66 4.79 -3.56
N LYS A 87 13.25 4.23 -2.50
CA LYS A 87 13.20 2.78 -2.26
C LYS A 87 11.80 2.29 -1.88
N GLU A 88 10.96 3.21 -1.41
CA GLU A 88 9.64 2.94 -0.88
C GLU A 88 8.56 3.54 -1.79
N VAL A 89 7.52 2.76 -2.02
CA VAL A 89 6.33 3.08 -2.81
C VAL A 89 5.08 2.65 -2.04
N ILE A 90 3.91 3.04 -2.51
CA ILE A 90 2.64 2.49 -2.01
C ILE A 90 2.38 1.19 -2.77
N ALA A 91 2.23 0.07 -2.04
CA ALA A 91 1.89 -1.23 -2.61
C ALA A 91 0.38 -1.48 -2.64
N GLY A 92 -0.37 -0.82 -1.76
CA GLY A 92 -1.82 -0.94 -1.71
C GLY A 92 -2.42 0.06 -0.73
N PHE A 93 -3.73 0.23 -0.81
CA PHE A 93 -4.45 1.14 0.08
C PHE A 93 -5.85 0.64 0.43
N TRP A 94 -6.38 1.19 1.52
CA TRP A 94 -7.79 1.23 1.87
C TRP A 94 -8.22 2.67 2.12
N VAL A 95 -9.42 3.02 1.65
CA VAL A 95 -10.18 4.17 2.12
C VAL A 95 -11.26 3.62 3.05
N LEU A 96 -11.18 3.99 4.33
CA LEU A 96 -12.06 3.47 5.37
C LEU A 96 -12.85 4.59 6.04
N ASP A 97 -14.11 4.35 6.35
CA ASP A 97 -14.91 5.18 7.27
C ASP A 97 -15.03 4.45 8.61
N CYS A 98 -14.18 4.84 9.56
CA CYS A 98 -14.12 4.24 10.88
C CYS A 98 -14.70 5.17 11.94
N ALA A 99 -15.25 4.59 13.01
CA ALA A 99 -15.82 5.37 14.11
C ALA A 99 -14.76 6.19 14.88
N SER A 100 -13.48 5.78 14.85
CA SER A 100 -12.39 6.46 15.56
C SER A 100 -11.00 6.12 15.01
N LEU A 101 -9.98 6.84 15.49
CA LEU A 101 -8.57 6.57 15.17
C LEU A 101 -8.12 5.21 15.73
N GLU A 102 -8.64 4.83 16.89
CA GLU A 102 -8.33 3.54 17.53
C GLU A 102 -8.80 2.38 16.66
N ARG A 103 -10.02 2.44 16.11
CA ARG A 103 -10.54 1.38 15.23
C ARG A 103 -9.70 1.22 13.96
N VAL A 104 -9.35 2.31 13.28
CA VAL A 104 -8.48 2.22 12.09
C VAL A 104 -7.07 1.74 12.46
N THR A 105 -6.59 2.02 13.68
CA THR A 105 -5.32 1.51 14.19
C THR A 105 -5.35 -0.01 14.43
N GLU A 106 -6.47 -0.55 14.93
CA GLU A 106 -6.66 -2.00 15.06
C GLU A 106 -6.61 -2.70 13.69
N ILE A 107 -7.30 -2.12 12.70
CA ILE A 107 -7.32 -2.62 11.32
C ILE A 107 -5.91 -2.56 10.73
N ALA A 108 -5.21 -1.42 10.85
CA ALA A 108 -3.84 -1.27 10.39
C ALA A 108 -2.88 -2.28 11.04
N ALA A 109 -3.08 -2.60 12.32
CA ALA A 109 -2.30 -3.62 13.01
C ALA A 109 -2.59 -5.04 12.47
N GLN A 110 -3.81 -5.34 12.04
CA GLN A 110 -4.12 -6.60 11.34
C GLN A 110 -3.43 -6.67 9.98
N VAL A 111 -3.43 -5.58 9.22
CA VAL A 111 -2.74 -5.48 7.93
C VAL A 111 -1.22 -5.64 8.12
N ALA A 112 -0.63 -5.02 9.14
CA ALA A 112 0.80 -5.13 9.46
C ALA A 112 1.24 -6.56 9.83
N ARG A 113 0.30 -7.42 10.24
CA ARG A 113 0.55 -8.85 10.53
C ARG A 113 0.32 -9.77 9.33
N CYS A 114 0.19 -9.22 8.13
CA CYS A 114 0.05 -10.02 6.92
C CYS A 114 1.22 -11.03 6.80
N PRO A 115 0.94 -12.33 6.59
CA PRO A 115 1.98 -13.34 6.47
C PRO A 115 2.93 -13.05 5.32
N GLN A 116 4.23 -13.14 5.59
CA GLN A 116 5.30 -12.97 4.62
C GLN A 116 6.42 -14.00 4.85
N PRO A 117 7.25 -14.32 3.83
CA PRO A 117 8.40 -15.21 4.00
C PRO A 117 9.37 -14.69 5.07
N ALA A 118 10.05 -15.62 5.76
CA ALA A 118 11.07 -15.24 6.74
C ALA A 118 12.21 -14.44 6.08
N GLY A 119 12.53 -13.27 6.63
CA GLY A 119 13.56 -12.37 6.11
C GLY A 119 13.08 -11.42 5.01
N ALA A 120 11.78 -11.41 4.69
CA ALA A 120 11.19 -10.33 3.89
C ALA A 120 11.18 -9.00 4.69
N PRO A 121 11.32 -7.84 4.01
CA PRO A 121 11.31 -6.55 4.67
C PRO A 121 9.97 -6.24 5.34
N GLU A 122 10.01 -5.62 6.53
CA GLU A 122 8.81 -5.10 7.18
C GLU A 122 8.61 -3.62 6.84
N TYR A 123 7.40 -3.28 6.42
CA TYR A 123 6.99 -1.92 6.11
C TYR A 123 5.89 -1.45 7.05
N PRO A 124 5.86 -0.17 7.46
CA PRO A 124 4.77 0.33 8.28
C PRO A 124 3.48 0.42 7.46
N VAL A 125 2.36 0.17 8.14
CA VAL A 125 1.04 0.54 7.64
C VAL A 125 0.79 1.99 8.06
N VAL A 126 0.66 2.87 7.07
CA VAL A 126 0.51 4.31 7.28
C VAL A 126 -0.97 4.66 7.33
N ILE A 127 -1.41 5.26 8.42
CA ILE A 127 -2.77 5.78 8.58
C ILE A 127 -2.74 7.30 8.39
N ARG A 128 -3.58 7.82 7.50
CA ARG A 128 -3.78 9.26 7.32
C ARG A 128 -5.26 9.60 7.40
N PRO A 129 -5.69 10.54 8.26
CA PRO A 129 -7.02 11.10 8.18
C PRO A 129 -7.24 11.77 6.82
N ILE A 130 -8.42 11.57 6.23
CA ILE A 130 -8.87 12.30 5.06
C ILE A 130 -9.62 13.53 5.56
N ASP A 131 -9.03 14.70 5.33
CA ASP A 131 -9.66 15.98 5.63
C ASP A 131 -10.50 16.43 4.43
N GLU A 132 -11.82 16.42 4.59
CA GLU A 132 -12.76 16.86 3.56
C GLU A 132 -12.93 18.39 3.50
N THR A 133 -12.43 19.10 4.52
CA THR A 133 -12.58 20.56 4.64
C THR A 133 -11.37 21.34 4.14
N GLY A 134 -10.24 20.66 3.93
CA GLY A 134 -8.99 21.25 3.49
C GLY A 134 -8.25 22.02 4.59
N PRO A 135 -7.00 22.44 4.34
CA PRO A 135 -6.19 23.13 5.32
C PRO A 135 -6.88 24.42 5.78
N GLN A 136 -7.27 24.47 7.06
CA GLN A 136 -7.74 25.70 7.71
C GLN A 136 -6.53 26.61 7.93
N GLN A 137 -6.59 27.83 7.41
CA GLN A 137 -5.65 28.89 7.74
C GLN A 137 -6.25 29.69 8.90
N ASP A 138 -5.52 29.78 10.01
CA ASP A 138 -5.80 30.73 11.09
C ASP A 138 -5.55 32.18 10.63
#